data_AF-A0A8K0GQ01-F1
#
_entry.id   AF-A0A8K0GQ01-F1
#
_cell.length_a   1.000
_cell.length_b   1.000
_cell.length_c   1.000
_cell.angle_alpha   90.00
_cell.angle_beta   90.00
_cell.angle_gamma   90.00
#
_symmetry.space_group_name_H-M   'P 1'
#
loop_
_entity.id
_entity.type
_entity.pdbx_description
1 polymer ?
#
loop_
_entity_poly.entity_id
_entity_poly.type
_entity_poly.pdbx_seq_one_letter_code
_entity_poly.pdbx_strand_id
1 'polypeptide(L)'
;MKRFEKEVFAESVVQYYLNTAHGDKITTVNHFMEQGASKSGVYKILRRFNDRGNIDYLSLSGRSISNKRRNVSLRVKKSLLKTGLSQRKIAARHQISRAMVQRIASKYNIRTNRCITCPKYTENQEKTAKKLYRKLYERKSNKILILDDESYIKIET
;
A
#
# COMPACT_ATOMS: atom_id res chain seq x y z
N MET A 1 11.76 3.96 14.55
CA MET A 1 11.64 2.86 15.52
C MET A 1 10.22 2.28 15.50
N LYS A 2 10.05 1.04 15.05
CA LYS A 2 8.77 0.31 15.05
C LYS A 2 8.33 -0.01 16.49
N ARG A 3 7.07 -0.40 16.71
CA ARG A 3 6.54 -0.71 18.05
C ARG A 3 7.33 -1.82 18.74
N PHE A 4 7.62 -2.89 18.01
CA PHE A 4 8.42 -4.03 18.50
C PHE A 4 9.80 -3.61 19.02
N GLU A 5 10.54 -2.80 18.25
CA GLU A 5 11.85 -2.27 18.66
C GLU A 5 11.77 -1.44 19.96
N LYS A 6 10.66 -0.72 20.18
CA LYS A 6 10.43 0.03 21.42
C LYS A 6 10.14 -0.88 22.62
N GLU A 7 9.46 -1.99 22.40
CA GLU A 7 9.14 -2.98 23.43
C GLU A 7 10.42 -3.70 23.90
N VAL A 8 11.24 -4.19 22.96
CA VAL A 8 12.55 -4.80 23.26
C VAL A 8 13.48 -3.83 23.98
N PHE A 9 13.50 -2.56 23.55
CA PHE A 9 14.27 -1.53 24.23
C PHE A 9 13.77 -1.30 25.67
N ALA A 10 12.46 -1.27 25.89
CA ALA A 10 11.89 -1.10 27.22
C ALA A 10 12.21 -2.28 28.15
N GLU A 11 12.21 -3.51 27.64
CA GLU A 11 12.66 -4.70 28.37
C GLU A 11 14.12 -4.57 28.82
N SER A 12 15.00 -4.18 27.90
CA SER A 12 16.43 -4.00 28.17
C SER A 12 16.68 -2.96 29.27
N VAL A 13 15.93 -1.84 29.23
CA VAL A 13 16.01 -0.78 30.24
C VAL A 13 15.59 -1.28 31.62
N VAL A 14 14.50 -2.04 31.72
CA VAL A 14 14.00 -2.55 33.00
C VAL A 14 14.89 -3.67 33.55
N GLN A 15 15.42 -4.54 32.69
CA GLN A 15 16.39 -5.57 33.11
C GLN A 15 17.65 -4.94 33.71
N TYR A 16 18.21 -3.90 33.07
CA TYR A 16 19.36 -3.18 33.62
C TYR A 16 19.00 -2.48 34.94
N TYR A 17 17.83 -1.84 35.01
CA TYR A 17 17.35 -1.16 36.21
C TYR A 17 17.25 -2.08 37.43
N LEU A 18 16.75 -3.31 37.25
CA LEU A 18 16.58 -4.29 38.32
C LEU A 18 17.89 -5.02 38.67
N ASN A 19 18.61 -5.49 37.66
CA ASN A 19 19.71 -6.44 37.86
C ASN A 19 21.07 -5.76 38.06
N THR A 20 21.27 -4.59 37.46
CA THR A 20 22.59 -3.92 37.45
C THR A 20 22.58 -2.62 38.24
N ALA A 21 21.55 -1.79 38.07
CA ALA A 21 21.44 -0.51 38.77
C ALA A 21 20.74 -0.61 40.13
N HIS A 22 20.26 -1.80 40.53
CA HIS A 22 19.58 -2.06 41.81
C HIS A 22 18.46 -1.05 42.16
N GLY A 23 17.71 -0.60 41.15
CA GLY A 23 16.64 0.38 41.32
C GLY A 23 17.08 1.85 41.24
N ASP A 24 18.35 2.15 40.93
CA ASP A 24 18.78 3.53 40.69
C ASP A 24 18.42 4.02 39.28
N LYS A 25 17.59 5.06 39.25
CA LYS A 25 17.12 5.71 38.04
C LYS A 25 18.22 6.50 37.35
N ILE A 26 19.12 7.13 38.10
CA ILE A 26 20.14 8.01 37.52
C ILE A 26 21.18 7.18 36.77
N THR A 27 21.71 6.15 37.43
CA THR A 27 22.68 5.21 36.81
C THR A 27 22.11 4.54 35.57
N THR A 28 20.84 4.11 35.61
CA THR A 28 20.16 3.52 34.45
C THR A 28 20.05 4.50 33.29
N VAL A 29 19.64 5.74 33.56
CA VAL A 29 19.47 6.75 32.52
C VAL A 29 20.80 7.13 31.86
N ASN A 30 21.85 7.31 32.65
CA ASN A 30 23.17 7.65 32.12
C ASN A 30 23.72 6.56 31.20
N HIS A 31 23.61 5.28 31.61
CA HIS A 31 24.04 4.14 30.80
C HIS A 31 23.39 4.12 29.40
N PHE A 32 22.06 4.25 29.33
CA PHE A 32 21.37 4.24 28.04
C PHE A 32 21.54 5.56 27.27
N MET A 33 21.81 6.68 27.94
CA MET A 33 22.18 7.93 27.27
C MET A 33 23.53 7.84 26.56
N GLU A 34 24.52 7.20 27.18
CA GLU A 34 25.83 6.93 26.55
C GLU A 34 25.68 6.05 25.30
N GLN A 35 24.70 5.15 25.29
CA GLN A 35 24.32 4.34 24.12
C GLN A 35 23.48 5.09 23.07
N GLY A 36 23.25 6.39 23.25
CA GLY A 36 22.52 7.25 22.31
C GLY A 36 21.00 7.27 22.50
N ALA A 37 20.46 6.72 23.59
CA ALA A 37 19.03 6.80 23.88
C ALA A 37 18.65 8.18 24.46
N SER A 38 17.43 8.62 24.17
CA SER A 38 16.92 9.87 24.75
C SER A 38 16.63 9.74 26.25
N LYS A 39 17.16 10.66 27.06
CA LYS A 39 16.88 10.78 28.51
C LYS A 39 15.39 10.63 28.85
N SER A 40 14.55 11.42 28.17
CA SER A 40 13.10 11.42 28.36
C SER A 40 12.43 10.09 28.02
N GLY A 41 12.98 9.33 27.08
CA GLY A 41 12.48 8.01 26.70
C GLY A 41 12.71 6.99 27.82
N VAL A 42 13.92 6.95 28.36
CA VAL A 42 14.30 6.04 29.46
C VAL A 42 13.48 6.35 30.72
N TYR A 43 13.37 7.62 31.13
CA TYR A 43 12.53 7.99 32.27
C TYR A 43 11.06 7.62 32.09
N LYS A 44 10.49 7.73 30.88
CA LYS A 44 9.11 7.32 30.61
C LYS A 44 8.91 5.81 30.76
N ILE A 45 9.92 5.01 30.41
CA ILE A 45 9.88 3.55 30.59
C ILE A 45 9.95 3.23 32.08
N LEU A 46 10.92 3.79 32.80
CA LEU A 46 11.07 3.58 34.25
C LEU A 46 9.84 4.05 35.02
N ARG A 47 9.27 5.20 34.66
CA ARG A 47 8.04 5.69 35.27
C ARG A 47 6.88 4.71 35.05
N ARG A 48 6.70 4.21 33.83
CA ARG A 48 5.65 3.23 33.53
C ARG A 48 5.80 1.95 34.33
N PHE A 49 7.03 1.43 34.42
CA PHE A 49 7.35 0.25 35.20
C PHE A 49 7.06 0.47 36.69
N ASN A 50 7.48 1.59 37.26
CA ASN A 50 7.21 1.91 38.67
C ASN A 50 5.71 2.15 38.95
N ASP A 51 4.98 2.78 38.03
CA ASP A 51 3.56 3.12 38.22
C ASP A 51 2.63 1.89 38.07
N ARG A 52 2.99 0.90 37.23
CA ARG A 52 2.10 -0.22 36.85
C ARG A 52 2.66 -1.62 37.15
N GLY A 53 3.94 -1.73 37.49
CA GLY A 53 4.64 -3.01 37.59
C GLY A 53 4.92 -3.69 36.24
N ASN A 54 4.61 -3.05 35.11
CA ASN A 54 4.82 -3.59 33.77
C ASN A 54 5.31 -2.54 32.77
N ILE A 55 5.85 -3.02 31.65
CA ILE A 55 6.38 -2.19 30.55
C ILE A 55 5.40 -2.01 29.39
N ASP A 56 4.26 -2.71 29.43
CA ASP A 56 3.33 -2.81 28.33
C ASP A 56 2.85 -1.44 27.84
N TYR A 57 2.91 -1.25 26.53
CA TYR A 57 2.32 -0.08 25.90
C TYR A 57 0.81 -0.22 25.88
N LEU A 58 0.12 0.86 26.27
CA LEU A 58 -1.32 0.98 26.04
C LEU A 58 -1.65 0.70 24.57
N SER A 59 -2.83 0.15 24.34
CA SER A 59 -3.35 0.01 22.98
C SER A 59 -3.35 1.39 22.30
N LEU A 60 -2.97 1.41 21.02
CA LEU A 60 -2.96 2.64 20.25
C LEU A 60 -4.37 3.21 20.22
N SER A 61 -4.55 4.38 20.83
CA SER A 61 -5.82 5.09 20.80
C SER A 61 -6.09 5.54 19.37
N GLY A 62 -7.21 5.12 18.80
CA GLY A 62 -7.62 5.50 17.46
C GLY A 62 -9.10 5.23 17.27
N ARG A 63 -9.72 5.93 16.32
CA ARG A 63 -11.13 5.71 16.00
C ARG A 63 -11.29 4.31 15.40
N SER A 64 -11.99 3.42 16.11
CA SER A 64 -12.30 2.09 15.62
C SER A 64 -13.07 2.19 14.29
N ILE A 65 -12.71 1.33 13.34
CA ILE A 65 -13.43 1.25 12.07
C ILE A 65 -14.68 0.41 12.33
N SER A 66 -15.86 1.02 12.19
CA SER A 66 -17.14 0.30 12.26
C SER A 66 -17.16 -0.90 11.31
N ASN A 67 -17.70 -2.04 11.76
CA ASN A 67 -17.87 -3.26 10.96
C ASN A 67 -18.58 -3.00 9.63
N LYS A 68 -19.56 -2.09 9.60
CA LYS A 68 -20.25 -1.67 8.36
C LYS A 68 -19.26 -1.10 7.33
N ARG A 69 -18.31 -0.27 7.77
CA ARG A 69 -17.27 0.32 6.89
C ARG A 69 -16.30 -0.75 6.38
N ARG A 70 -15.97 -1.74 7.21
CA ARG A 70 -15.13 -2.89 6.81
C ARG A 70 -15.79 -3.70 5.69
N ASN A 71 -17.08 -4.02 5.83
CA ASN A 71 -17.82 -4.80 4.83
C ASN A 71 -17.98 -4.04 3.50
N VAL A 72 -18.26 -2.74 3.55
CA VAL A 72 -18.26 -1.88 2.34
C VAL A 72 -16.90 -1.91 1.65
N SER A 73 -15.81 -1.78 2.41
CA SER A 73 -14.45 -1.81 1.87
C SER A 73 -14.13 -3.12 1.13
N LEU A 74 -14.56 -4.27 1.66
CA LEU A 74 -14.38 -5.57 1.03
C LEU A 74 -15.20 -5.71 -0.27
N ARG A 75 -16.45 -5.25 -0.29
CA ARG A 75 -17.30 -5.28 -1.49
C ARG A 75 -16.75 -4.39 -2.61
N VAL A 76 -16.24 -3.21 -2.25
CA VAL A 76 -15.57 -2.29 -3.18
C VAL A 76 -14.30 -2.92 -3.73
N LYS A 77 -13.46 -3.52 -2.87
CA LYS A 77 -12.26 -4.27 -3.29
C LYS A 77 -12.61 -5.34 -4.33
N LYS A 78 -13.61 -6.18 -4.05
CA LYS A 78 -14.08 -7.22 -4.99
C LYS A 78 -14.54 -6.63 -6.33
N SER A 79 -15.19 -5.48 -6.29
CA SER A 79 -15.64 -4.78 -7.50
C SER A 79 -14.47 -4.22 -8.32
N LEU A 80 -13.48 -3.63 -7.67
CA LEU A 80 -12.28 -3.09 -8.32
C LEU A 80 -11.46 -4.18 -9.02
N LEU A 81 -11.38 -5.38 -8.44
CA LEU A 81 -10.64 -6.50 -9.04
C LEU A 81 -11.41 -7.18 -10.18
N LYS A 82 -12.74 -7.30 -10.07
CA LYS A 82 -13.55 -8.06 -11.03
C LYS A 82 -13.95 -7.24 -12.26
N THR A 83 -14.00 -5.91 -12.16
CA THR A 83 -14.67 -5.09 -13.16
C THR A 83 -13.74 -4.06 -13.80
N GLY A 84 -13.79 -3.93 -15.12
CA GLY A 84 -13.22 -2.79 -15.86
C GLY A 84 -14.02 -1.50 -15.72
N LEU A 85 -14.78 -1.34 -14.62
CA LEU A 85 -15.64 -0.19 -14.40
C LEU A 85 -14.82 0.99 -13.83
N SER A 86 -15.22 2.19 -14.20
CA SER A 86 -14.64 3.40 -13.61
C SER A 86 -14.95 3.49 -12.11
N GLN A 87 -14.06 4.14 -11.36
CA GLN A 87 -14.27 4.37 -9.93
C GLN A 87 -15.57 5.11 -9.63
N ARG A 88 -16.05 5.97 -10.55
CA ARG A 88 -17.35 6.66 -10.42
C ARG A 88 -18.53 5.68 -10.45
N LYS A 89 -18.52 4.71 -11.38
CA LYS A 89 -19.57 3.67 -11.44
C LYS A 89 -19.55 2.76 -10.22
N ILE A 90 -18.37 2.42 -9.72
CA ILE A 90 -18.21 1.63 -8.50
C ILE A 90 -18.71 2.42 -7.28
N ALA A 91 -18.37 3.71 -7.20
CA ALA A 91 -18.82 4.61 -6.14
C ALA A 91 -20.36 4.69 -6.09
N ALA A 92 -21.00 4.92 -7.24
CA ALA A 92 -22.46 4.93 -7.36
C ALA A 92 -23.10 3.61 -6.92
N ARG A 93 -22.57 2.46 -7.38
CA ARG A 93 -23.08 1.13 -7.02
C ARG A 93 -23.03 0.86 -5.50
N HIS A 94 -21.99 1.34 -4.82
CA HIS A 94 -21.81 1.15 -3.39
C HIS A 94 -22.31 2.32 -2.54
N GLN A 95 -22.94 3.33 -3.15
CA GLN A 95 -23.43 4.55 -2.50
C GLN A 95 -22.36 5.24 -1.63
N ILE A 96 -21.14 5.34 -2.15
CA ILE A 96 -20.01 5.99 -1.49
C ILE A 96 -19.39 7.05 -2.39
N SER A 97 -18.57 7.93 -1.82
CA SER A 97 -17.83 8.91 -2.61
C SER A 97 -16.71 8.24 -3.41
N ARG A 98 -16.36 8.84 -4.56
CA ARG A 98 -15.20 8.43 -5.37
C ARG A 98 -13.90 8.43 -4.55
N ALA A 99 -13.73 9.42 -3.68
CA ALA A 99 -12.56 9.53 -2.81
C ALA A 99 -12.42 8.33 -1.85
N MET A 100 -13.54 7.80 -1.36
CA MET A 100 -13.53 6.58 -0.54
C MET A 100 -13.09 5.36 -1.35
N VAL A 101 -13.52 5.24 -2.60
CA VAL A 101 -13.05 4.18 -3.52
C VAL A 101 -11.55 4.29 -3.75
N GLN A 102 -11.03 5.49 -4.03
CA GLN A 102 -9.59 5.71 -4.22
C GLN A 102 -8.77 5.35 -2.98
N ARG A 103 -9.25 5.72 -1.78
CA ARG A 103 -8.60 5.36 -0.51
C ARG A 103 -8.58 3.85 -0.29
N ILE A 104 -9.68 3.17 -0.63
CA ILE A 104 -9.76 1.70 -0.55
C ILE A 104 -8.79 1.06 -1.56
N ALA A 105 -8.74 1.55 -2.80
CA ALA A 105 -7.81 1.06 -3.82
C ALA A 105 -6.36 1.20 -3.36
N SER A 106 -5.99 2.37 -2.83
CA SER A 106 -4.64 2.65 -2.30
C SER A 106 -4.32 1.75 -1.10
N LYS A 107 -5.27 1.56 -0.17
CA LYS A 107 -5.11 0.67 0.98
C LYS A 107 -4.81 -0.79 0.59
N TYR A 108 -5.38 -1.26 -0.53
CA TYR A 108 -5.17 -2.62 -1.03
C TYR A 108 -4.18 -2.69 -2.20
N ASN A 109 -3.43 -1.61 -2.49
CA ASN A 109 -2.49 -1.53 -3.61
C ASN A 109 -3.09 -1.92 -4.98
N ILE A 110 -4.38 -1.64 -5.19
CA ILE A 110 -5.05 -1.89 -6.47
C ILE A 110 -4.81 -0.72 -7.40
N ARG A 111 -4.16 -0.98 -8.54
CA ARG A 111 -4.00 -0.01 -9.63
C ARG A 111 -5.19 -0.09 -10.57
N THR A 112 -5.85 1.04 -10.81
CA THR A 112 -6.91 1.16 -11.82
C THR A 112 -6.36 1.91 -13.02
N ASN A 113 -6.18 1.21 -14.14
CA ASN A 113 -5.71 1.80 -15.39
C ASN A 113 -6.90 2.26 -16.25
N ARG A 114 -6.69 3.30 -17.05
CA ARG A 114 -7.71 3.74 -18.03
C ARG A 114 -7.75 2.71 -19.17
N CYS A 115 -8.95 2.29 -19.55
CA CYS A 115 -9.14 1.47 -20.74
C CYS A 115 -8.83 2.32 -21.99
N ILE A 116 -8.01 1.78 -22.89
CA ILE A 116 -7.71 2.38 -24.19
C ILE A 116 -8.75 1.85 -25.19
N THR A 117 -9.31 2.73 -26.01
CA THR A 117 -10.21 2.34 -27.11
C THR A 117 -9.41 1.63 -28.19
N CYS A 118 -9.72 0.37 -28.46
CA CYS A 118 -9.13 -0.42 -29.53
C CYS A 118 -10.20 -0.71 -30.59
N PRO A 119 -9.86 -0.70 -31.90
CA PRO A 119 -10.73 -1.26 -32.93
C PRO A 119 -11.11 -2.69 -32.57
N LYS A 120 -12.40 -3.03 -32.71
CA LYS A 120 -12.88 -4.39 -32.42
C LYS A 120 -12.65 -5.27 -33.65
N TYR A 121 -11.99 -6.40 -33.46
CA TYR A 121 -11.92 -7.43 -34.49
C TYR A 121 -13.21 -8.25 -34.52
N THR A 122 -13.65 -8.63 -35.72
CA THR A 122 -14.52 -9.79 -35.91
C THR A 122 -13.71 -11.09 -35.75
N GLU A 123 -14.38 -12.22 -35.48
CA GLU A 123 -13.67 -13.50 -35.30
C GLU A 123 -12.77 -13.87 -36.50
N ASN A 124 -13.25 -13.59 -37.73
CA ASN A 124 -12.48 -13.84 -38.94
C ASN A 124 -11.27 -12.90 -39.06
N GLN A 125 -11.40 -11.62 -38.67
CA GLN A 125 -10.30 -10.67 -38.64
C GLN A 125 -9.23 -11.09 -37.61
N GLU A 126 -9.63 -11.57 -36.44
CA GLU A 126 -8.69 -12.02 -35.41
C GLU A 126 -7.88 -13.24 -35.88
N LYS A 127 -8.54 -14.25 -36.46
CA LYS A 127 -7.87 -15.43 -37.04
C LYS A 127 -6.89 -15.03 -38.14
N THR A 128 -7.32 -14.14 -39.02
CA THR A 128 -6.52 -13.66 -40.16
C THR A 128 -5.31 -12.88 -39.69
N ALA A 129 -5.49 -11.94 -38.75
CA ALA A 129 -4.41 -11.15 -38.18
C ALA A 129 -3.34 -12.04 -37.55
N LYS A 130 -3.72 -13.02 -36.71
CA LYS A 130 -2.76 -13.96 -36.09
C LYS A 130 -1.97 -14.76 -37.14
N LYS A 131 -2.65 -15.25 -38.19
CA LYS A 131 -2.01 -16.01 -39.28
C LYS A 131 -1.04 -15.15 -40.08
N LEU A 132 -1.42 -13.91 -40.42
CA LEU A 132 -0.58 -12.98 -41.16
C LEU A 132 0.63 -12.52 -40.34
N TYR A 133 0.45 -12.25 -39.05
CA TYR A 133 1.53 -11.84 -38.16
C TYR A 133 2.61 -12.91 -38.05
N ARG A 134 2.21 -14.18 -37.91
CA ARG A 134 3.15 -15.32 -37.91
C ARG A 134 3.93 -15.41 -39.23
N LYS A 135 3.23 -15.32 -40.37
CA LYS A 135 3.87 -15.34 -41.69
C LYS A 135 4.86 -14.18 -41.87
N LEU A 136 4.52 -13.00 -41.39
CA LEU A 136 5.40 -11.83 -41.46
C LEU A 136 6.66 -12.06 -40.62
N TYR A 137 6.51 -12.57 -39.40
CA TYR A 137 7.63 -12.88 -38.50
C TYR A 137 8.60 -13.89 -39.11
N GLU A 138 8.08 -15.02 -39.65
CA GLU A 138 8.89 -16.05 -40.30
C GLU A 138 9.63 -15.52 -41.55
N ARG A 139 9.06 -14.53 -42.25
CA ARG A 139 9.62 -13.95 -43.48
C ARG A 139 10.51 -12.73 -43.25
N LYS A 140 10.59 -12.20 -42.02
CA LYS A 140 11.28 -10.94 -41.69
C LYS A 140 12.81 -11.04 -41.78
N SER A 141 13.39 -12.25 -41.68
CA SER A 141 14.84 -12.45 -41.70
C SER A 141 15.49 -11.77 -42.92
N ASN A 142 16.40 -10.82 -42.67
CA ASN A 142 17.20 -10.09 -43.66
C ASN A 142 16.42 -9.31 -44.72
N LYS A 143 15.22 -8.82 -44.41
CA LYS A 143 14.45 -7.95 -45.31
C LYS A 143 14.17 -6.59 -44.68
N ILE A 144 14.23 -5.53 -45.50
CA ILE A 144 13.79 -4.19 -45.13
C ILE A 144 12.30 -4.08 -45.48
N LEU A 145 11.48 -3.73 -44.48
CA LEU A 145 10.05 -3.49 -44.67
C LEU A 145 9.82 -1.99 -44.76
N ILE A 146 9.33 -1.53 -45.91
CA ILE A 146 8.87 -0.15 -46.11
C ILE A 146 7.35 -0.18 -46.07
N LEU A 147 6.75 0.65 -45.21
CA LEU A 147 5.31 0.79 -45.03
C LEU A 147 4.94 2.25 -45.31
N ASP A 148 3.79 2.44 -45.95
CA ASP A 148 3.19 3.74 -46.20
C ASP A 148 1.72 3.70 -45.74
N ASP A 149 1.21 4.82 -45.24
CA ASP A 149 -0.18 4.94 -44.77
C ASP A 149 -0.68 6.37 -44.97
N GLU A 150 -1.92 6.49 -45.45
CA GLU A 150 -2.54 7.79 -45.69
C GLU A 150 -3.23 8.27 -44.41
N SER A 151 -2.90 9.49 -43.97
CA SER A 151 -3.53 10.11 -42.80
C SER A 151 -4.27 11.38 -43.20
N TYR A 152 -5.55 11.46 -42.84
CA TYR A 152 -6.36 12.66 -43.06
C TYR A 152 -5.88 13.83 -42.19
N ILE A 153 -5.66 14.98 -42.81
CA ILE A 153 -5.38 16.24 -42.12
C ILE A 153 -6.70 17.01 -41.99
N LYS A 154 -7.06 17.40 -40.77
CA LYS A 154 -8.19 18.31 -40.58
C LYS A 154 -7.76 19.74 -40.89
N ILE A 155 -8.52 20.41 -41.74
CA ILE A 155 -8.38 21.85 -41.99
C ILE A 155 -9.29 22.54 -40.96
N GLU A 156 -8.72 23.40 -40.12
CA GLU A 156 -9.50 24.23 -39.21
C GLU A 156 -10.22 25.32 -40.03
N THR A 157 -11.55 25.23 -40.08
CA THR A 157 -12.46 26.26 -40.62
C THR A 157 -12.96 27.16 -39.51
#